data_AF-A0AAV3Q3I8-F1
#
_entry.id   AF-A0AAV3Q3I8-F1
#
_cell.length_a   1.000
_cell.length_b   1.000
_cell.length_c   1.000
_cell.angle_alpha   90.00
_cell.angle_beta   90.00
_cell.angle_gamma   90.00
#
_symmetry.space_group_name_H-M   'P 1'
#
loop_
_entity.id
_entity.type
_entity.pdbx_description
1 polymer ?
#
loop_
_entity_poly.entity_id
_entity_poly.type
_entity_poly.pdbx_seq_one_letter_code
_entity_poly.pdbx_strand_id
1 'polypeptide(L)' 'MDRDATKNAGNNVEVGGFNPGLIVLIVIGGLLLTFLVGNYVLYVYAHKTLPPKKKKPISKKKMKKERLKQGVAAPGE' A
#
# COMPACT_ATOMS: atom_id res chain seq x y z
N MET A 1 45.48 -23.29 -22.12
CA MET A 1 44.87 -22.34 -21.17
C MET A 1 44.12 -21.33 -22.02
N ASP A 2 42.89 -21.68 -22.41
CA ASP A 2 42.16 -20.93 -23.43
C ASP A 2 41.14 -20.03 -22.74
N ARG A 3 41.48 -18.75 -22.62
CA ARG A 3 40.64 -17.70 -21.99
C ARG A 3 39.91 -16.83 -23.03
N ASP A 4 39.59 -17.39 -24.20
CA ASP A 4 39.02 -16.61 -25.30
C ASP A 4 37.52 -16.89 -25.53
N ALA A 5 36.97 -17.95 -24.96
CA ALA A 5 35.54 -18.29 -25.07
C ALA A 5 34.62 -17.43 -24.19
N THR A 6 35.16 -16.73 -23.19
CA THR A 6 34.38 -15.97 -22.19
C THR A 6 34.19 -14.49 -22.54
N LYS A 7 34.64 -14.03 -23.71
CA LYS A 7 34.56 -12.60 -24.12
C LYS A 7 33.34 -12.24 -24.97
N ASN A 8 32.51 -13.19 -25.38
CA ASN A 8 31.41 -12.96 -26.34
C ASN A 8 30.00 -13.13 -25.75
N ALA A 9 29.83 -12.98 -24.43
CA ALA A 9 28.52 -13.07 -23.78
C ALA A 9 27.95 -11.71 -23.31
N GLY A 10 28.68 -10.61 -23.51
CA GLY A 10 28.33 -9.31 -22.93
C GLY A 10 27.97 -8.18 -23.90
N ASN A 11 28.14 -8.37 -25.22
CA ASN A 11 28.21 -7.23 -26.15
C ASN A 11 27.22 -7.27 -27.31
N ASN A 12 26.06 -7.92 -27.16
CA ASN A 12 24.93 -7.70 -28.07
C ASN A 12 23.88 -6.82 -27.39
N VAL A 13 24.30 -5.65 -26.93
CA VAL A 13 23.35 -4.54 -26.74
C VAL A 13 23.17 -3.96 -28.13
N GLU A 14 22.27 -4.58 -28.90
CA GLU A 14 21.81 -4.02 -30.17
C GLU A 14 21.43 -2.56 -29.90
N VAL A 15 22.15 -1.63 -30.52
CA VAL A 15 21.84 -0.19 -30.47
C VAL A 15 20.65 0.07 -31.42
N GLY A 16 19.58 -0.70 -31.25
CA GLY A 16 18.26 -0.43 -31.78
C GLY A 16 17.50 0.33 -30.70
N GLY A 17 17.14 1.59 -30.96
CA GLY A 17 16.37 2.39 -30.03
C GLY A 17 15.11 1.66 -29.55
N PHE A 18 14.69 1.93 -28.31
CA PHE A 18 13.51 1.28 -27.73
C PHE A 18 12.29 1.44 -28.65
N ASN A 19 11.54 0.34 -28.84
CA ASN A 19 10.30 0.35 -29.61
C ASN A 19 9.33 1.37 -28.99
N PRO A 20 8.69 2.25 -29.79
CA PRO A 20 7.74 3.24 -29.27
C PRO A 20 6.62 2.62 -28.44
N GLY A 21 6.13 1.43 -28.80
CA GLY A 21 5.13 0.70 -28.02
C GLY A 21 5.64 0.27 -26.64
N LEU A 22 6.90 -0.14 -26.53
CA LEU A 22 7.52 -0.46 -25.24
C LEU A 22 7.71 0.78 -24.37
N ILE A 23 8.14 1.89 -24.97
CA ILE A 23 8.27 3.18 -24.25
C ILE A 23 6.91 3.58 -23.68
N VAL A 24 5.86 3.53 -24.49
CA VAL A 24 4.50 3.88 -24.06
C VAL A 24 4.02 2.95 -22.95
N LEU A 25 4.29 1.64 -23.04
CA LEU A 25 3.91 0.68 -22.00
C LEU A 25 4.61 1.00 -20.66
N ILE A 26 5.90 1.31 -20.68
CA ILE A 26 6.65 1.68 -19.48
C ILE A 26 6.19 3.02 -18.93
N VAL A 27 5.91 4.00 -19.80
CA VAL A 27 5.43 5.32 -19.36
C VAL A 27 4.06 5.21 -18.72
N ILE A 28 3.09 4.55 -19.37
CA ILE A 28 1.74 4.39 -18.82
C ILE A 28 1.77 3.48 -17.59
N GLY A 29 2.46 2.34 -17.67
CA GLY A 29 2.59 1.41 -16.55
C GLY A 29 3.28 2.04 -15.35
N GLY A 30 4.38 2.75 -15.58
CA GLY A 30 5.13 3.46 -14.54
C GLY A 30 4.33 4.62 -13.94
N LEU A 31 3.62 5.39 -14.76
CA LEU A 31 2.76 6.47 -14.29
C LEU A 31 1.64 5.93 -13.39
N LEU A 32 0.92 4.90 -13.85
CA LEU A 32 -0.14 4.26 -13.07
C LEU A 32 0.38 3.64 -11.78
N LEU A 33 1.51 2.92 -11.84
CA LEU A 33 2.11 2.30 -10.68
C LEU A 33 2.53 3.34 -9.64
N THR A 34 3.21 4.41 -10.08
CA THR A 34 3.64 5.51 -9.20
C THR A 34 2.44 6.22 -8.58
N PHE A 35 1.39 6.48 -9.36
CA PHE A 35 0.17 7.11 -8.87
C PHE A 35 -0.53 6.22 -7.83
N LEU A 36 -0.62 4.91 -8.07
CA LEU A 36 -1.25 3.98 -7.16
C LEU A 36 -0.47 3.82 -5.85
N VAL A 37 0.86 3.68 -5.94
CA VAL A 37 1.74 3.59 -4.78
C VAL A 37 1.71 4.90 -3.98
N GLY A 38 1.84 6.05 -4.63
CA GLY A 38 1.76 7.35 -3.98
C GLY A 38 0.43 7.56 -3.27
N ASN A 39 -0.68 7.21 -3.92
CA ASN A 39 -2.01 7.29 -3.32
C ASN A 39 -2.20 6.30 -2.17
N TYR A 40 -1.65 5.09 -2.28
CA TYR A 40 -1.71 4.10 -1.20
C TYR A 40 -0.91 4.56 0.02
N VAL A 41 0.30 5.07 -0.18
CA VAL A 41 1.12 5.64 0.91
C VAL A 41 0.39 6.80 1.58
N LEU A 42 -0.21 7.70 0.80
CA LEU A 42 -1.00 8.81 1.33
C LEU A 42 -2.24 8.33 2.11
N TYR A 43 -2.94 7.32 1.59
CA TYR A 43 -4.06 6.69 2.27
C TYR A 43 -3.63 6.09 3.62
N VAL A 44 -2.54 5.33 3.64
CA VAL A 44 -2.01 4.73 4.88
C VAL A 44 -1.53 5.81 5.85
N TYR A 45 -0.89 6.88 5.36
CA TYR A 45 -0.44 7.99 6.20
C TYR A 45 -1.63 8.74 6.83
N ALA A 46 -2.66 9.03 6.04
CA ALA A 46 -3.89 9.60 6.55
C ALA A 46 -4.55 8.65 7.55
N HIS A 47 -4.63 7.35 7.28
CA HIS A 47 -5.28 6.41 8.19
C HIS A 47 -4.53 6.21 9.52
N LYS A 48 -3.21 6.45 9.54
CA LYS A 48 -2.39 6.45 10.76
C LYS A 48 -2.51 7.74 11.57
N THR A 49 -2.71 8.88 10.91
CA THR A 49 -2.83 10.20 11.54
C THR A 49 -4.27 10.60 11.85
N LEU A 50 -5.24 9.97 11.18
CA LEU A 50 -6.64 10.11 11.48
C LEU A 50 -6.90 9.52 12.86
N PRO A 51 -7.41 10.32 13.83
CA PRO A 51 -7.77 9.79 15.13
C PRO A 51 -8.77 8.65 14.90
N PRO A 52 -8.61 7.50 15.60
CA PRO A 52 -9.53 6.37 15.45
C PRO A 52 -10.93 6.94 15.57
N LYS A 53 -11.77 6.76 14.53
CA LYS A 53 -13.13 7.32 14.47
C LYS A 53 -13.77 7.04 15.82
N LYS A 54 -13.75 8.03 16.71
CA LYS A 54 -14.25 7.87 18.06
C LYS A 54 -15.73 7.65 17.82
N LYS A 55 -16.19 6.40 17.92
CA LYS A 55 -17.62 6.10 17.91
C LYS A 55 -18.20 7.11 18.89
N LYS A 56 -19.19 7.90 18.43
CA LYS A 56 -19.73 9.03 19.21
C LYS A 56 -19.79 8.58 20.66
N PRO A 57 -19.08 9.24 21.60
CA PRO A 57 -18.94 8.75 22.95
C PRO A 57 -20.33 8.46 23.45
N ILE A 58 -20.62 7.18 23.64
CA ILE A 58 -21.96 6.78 23.98
C ILE A 58 -22.13 7.28 25.41
N SER A 59 -23.09 8.19 25.63
CA SER A 59 -23.34 8.77 26.96
C SER A 59 -23.30 7.65 28.00
N LYS A 60 -22.67 7.90 29.16
CA LYS A 60 -22.52 6.88 30.22
C LYS A 60 -23.84 6.19 30.56
N LYS A 61 -24.98 6.90 30.41
CA LYS A 61 -26.34 6.34 30.53
C LYS A 61 -26.65 5.25 29.47
N LYS A 62 -26.29 5.47 28.20
CA LYS A 62 -26.43 4.46 27.14
C LYS A 62 -25.46 3.30 27.31
N MET A 63 -24.21 3.53 27.73
CA MET A 63 -23.27 2.43 28.02
C MET A 63 -23.79 1.54 29.14
N LYS A 64 -24.30 2.13 30.23
CA LYS A 64 -24.91 1.37 31.33
C LYS A 64 -26.14 0.59 30.84
N LYS A 65 -27.00 1.22 30.03
CA LYS A 65 -28.20 0.56 29.45
C LYS A 65 -27.85 -0.61 28.52
N GLU A 66 -26.85 -0.46 27.66
CA GLU A 66 -26.37 -1.54 26.79
C GLU A 66 -25.69 -2.66 27.60
N ARG A 67 -24.88 -2.32 28.62
CA ARG A 67 -24.25 -3.30 29.50
C ARG A 67 -25.23 -4.11 30.34
N LEU A 68 -26.30 -3.47 30.84
CA LEU A 68 -27.40 -4.18 31.52
C LEU A 68 -28.17 -5.09 30.56
N LYS A 69 -28.41 -4.66 29.32
CA LYS A 69 -29.08 -5.49 28.29
C LYS A 69 -28.24 -6.70 27.86
N GLN A 70 -26.93 -6.55 27.85
CA GLN A 70 -25.98 -7.61 27.52
C GLN A 70 -25.70 -8.55 28.70
N GLY A 71 -26.32 -8.31 29.87
CA GLY A 71 -26.12 -9.14 31.06
C GLY A 71 -24.69 -9.11 31.62
N VAL A 72 -23.89 -8.11 31.24
CA VAL A 72 -22.51 -7.98 31.71
C VAL A 72 -22.56 -7.49 33.15
N ALA A 73 -22.13 -8.34 34.08
CA ALA A 73 -22.04 -8.01 35.51
C ALA A 73 -21.27 -6.69 35.70
N ALA A 74 -21.75 -5.87 36.63
CA ALA A 74 -21.08 -4.63 36.97
C ALA A 74 -19.65 -4.97 37.43
N PRO A 75 -18.62 -4.25 36.97
CA PRO A 75 -17.27 -4.45 37.50
C PRO A 75 -17.28 -3.99 38.97
N GLY A 76 -17.40 -4.94 39.89
CA GLY A 76 -17.55 -4.67 41.32
C GLY A 76 -18.45 -5.64 42.09
N GLU A 77 -18.53 -6.90 41.66
CA GLU A 77 -18.69 -8.02 42.62
C GLU A 77 -17.29 -8.46 43.08
#